data_AF-A0AB33KU34-F1
#
_entry.id   AF-A0AB33KU34-F1
#
_cell.length_a   1.000
_cell.length_b   1.000
_cell.length_c   1.000
_cell.angle_alpha   90.00
_cell.angle_beta   90.00
_cell.angle_gamma   90.00
#
_symmetry.space_group_name_H-M   'P 1'
#
loop_
_entity.id
_entity.type
_entity.pdbx_description
1 polymer ?
#
loop_
_entity_poly.entity_id
_entity_poly.type
_entity_poly.pdbx_seq_one_letter_code
_entity_poly.pdbx_strand_id
1 'polypeptide(L)'
;MKSYIFLTLLFLLTQLTFGQNIPEILKKYEKGIIVTHSKDTIYAELYNGSKPNRMKYVWNYETSVKTKNKELEIVEFGGYNYINNEWDSNTIFGRPFNKSEFSKWYSCENGILKLGETYSDKNNWTTSDYIYGDTKTGLWYFIGKDSNGQKYIGYKKFVLVGRLRDK
;
A
#
# COMPACT_ATOMS: atom_id res chain seq x y z
N MET A 1 -39.21 -17.24 -47.43
CA MET A 1 -39.22 -16.28 -46.30
C MET A 1 -38.82 -16.98 -45.02
N LYS A 2 -37.56 -16.84 -44.59
CA LYS A 2 -37.14 -17.15 -43.22
C LYS A 2 -36.25 -16.00 -42.77
N SER A 3 -36.80 -15.15 -41.92
CA SER A 3 -36.11 -14.01 -41.32
C SER A 3 -35.31 -14.52 -40.14
N TYR A 4 -33.98 -14.40 -40.19
CA TYR A 4 -33.13 -14.67 -39.04
C TYR A 4 -32.75 -13.33 -38.42
N ILE A 5 -33.40 -13.00 -37.31
CA ILE A 5 -33.02 -11.89 -36.44
C ILE A 5 -31.70 -12.30 -35.77
N PHE A 6 -30.60 -11.72 -36.22
CA PHE A 6 -29.32 -11.79 -35.53
C PHE A 6 -29.38 -10.84 -34.34
N LEU A 7 -29.81 -11.35 -33.19
CA LEU A 7 -29.70 -10.65 -31.92
C LEU A 7 -28.27 -10.80 -31.42
N THR A 8 -27.37 -9.90 -31.83
CA THR A 8 -26.01 -9.86 -31.30
C THR A 8 -26.07 -9.32 -29.88
N LEU A 9 -26.08 -10.24 -28.92
CA LEU A 9 -26.04 -9.96 -27.49
C LEU A 9 -24.70 -9.28 -27.16
N LEU A 10 -24.74 -7.97 -26.93
CA LEU A 10 -23.57 -7.20 -26.50
C LEU A 10 -23.27 -7.55 -25.03
N PHE A 11 -22.42 -8.55 -24.80
CA PHE A 11 -21.85 -8.81 -23.49
C PHE A 11 -20.91 -7.66 -23.12
N LEU A 12 -21.42 -6.66 -22.39
CA LEU A 12 -20.57 -5.76 -21.63
C LEU A 12 -19.92 -6.59 -20.50
N LEU A 13 -18.71 -7.08 -20.73
CA LEU A 13 -17.85 -7.50 -19.62
C LEU A 13 -17.51 -6.23 -18.82
N THR A 14 -18.27 -5.95 -17.78
CA THR A 14 -17.77 -5.12 -16.69
C THR A 14 -16.62 -5.89 -16.04
N GLN A 15 -15.41 -5.65 -16.55
CA GLN A 15 -14.20 -6.02 -15.83
C GLN A 15 -14.31 -5.36 -14.45
N LEU A 16 -14.60 -6.15 -13.41
CA LEU A 16 -14.45 -5.75 -12.03
C LEU A 16 -13.00 -5.26 -11.87
N THR A 17 -12.83 -3.94 -11.90
CA THR A 17 -11.52 -3.28 -11.83
C THR A 17 -10.95 -3.41 -10.43
N PHE A 18 -10.48 -4.60 -10.07
CA PHE A 18 -9.57 -4.76 -8.94
C PHE A 18 -8.23 -4.01 -9.18
N GLY A 19 -7.97 -3.58 -10.41
CA GLY A 19 -6.64 -3.16 -10.88
C GLY A 19 -6.19 -1.71 -10.66
N GLN A 20 -7.06 -0.73 -10.34
CA GLN A 20 -6.63 0.68 -10.46
C GLN A 20 -7.16 1.65 -9.39
N ASN A 21 -8.23 1.34 -8.65
CA ASN A 21 -8.79 2.37 -7.77
C ASN A 21 -7.90 2.58 -6.52
N ILE A 22 -7.30 3.76 -6.42
CA ILE A 22 -6.56 4.28 -5.27
C ILE A 22 -7.28 5.56 -4.81
N PRO A 23 -6.99 6.13 -3.61
CA PRO A 23 -7.59 7.40 -3.21
C PRO A 23 -7.43 8.49 -4.30
N GLU A 24 -8.50 9.21 -4.63
CA GLU A 24 -8.51 10.21 -5.72
C GLU A 24 -7.39 11.26 -5.54
N ILE A 25 -7.15 11.69 -4.30
CA ILE A 25 -6.10 12.67 -3.97
C ILE A 25 -4.69 12.23 -4.39
N LEU A 26 -4.46 10.92 -4.53
CA LEU A 26 -3.18 10.35 -4.94
C LEU A 26 -3.03 10.25 -6.47
N LYS A 27 -4.13 10.25 -7.23
CA LYS A 27 -4.11 10.05 -8.70
C LYS A 27 -3.49 11.23 -9.46
N LYS A 28 -3.39 12.40 -8.83
CA LYS A 28 -2.81 13.62 -9.41
C LYS A 28 -1.29 13.56 -9.62
N TYR A 29 -0.61 12.59 -9.01
CA TYR A 29 0.85 12.48 -9.07
C TYR A 29 1.28 11.46 -10.14
N GLU A 30 2.34 11.80 -10.87
CA GLU A 30 2.96 10.86 -11.81
C GLU A 30 3.67 9.72 -11.06
N LYS A 31 3.64 8.50 -11.61
CA LYS A 31 4.35 7.36 -11.01
C LYS A 31 5.87 7.50 -11.24
N GLY A 32 6.63 7.58 -10.15
CA GLY A 32 8.10 7.62 -10.19
C GLY A 32 8.77 6.70 -9.16
N ILE A 33 8.00 6.10 -8.26
CA ILE A 33 8.50 5.25 -7.18
C ILE A 33 7.90 3.84 -7.33
N ILE A 34 8.75 2.84 -7.19
CA ILE A 34 8.36 1.42 -7.17
C ILE A 34 8.26 0.98 -5.72
N VAL A 35 7.14 0.38 -5.37
CA VAL A 35 6.84 -0.14 -4.03
C VAL A 35 6.55 -1.63 -4.13
N THR A 36 7.22 -2.43 -3.30
CA THR A 36 7.02 -3.87 -3.22
C THR A 36 6.80 -4.29 -1.77
N HIS A 37 6.04 -5.36 -1.57
CA HIS A 37 5.90 -6.01 -0.27
C HIS A 37 6.51 -7.40 -0.34
N SER A 38 7.03 -7.92 0.77
CA SER A 38 7.46 -9.33 0.83
C SER A 38 6.28 -10.31 0.71
N LYS A 39 5.06 -9.84 1.01
CA LYS A 39 3.80 -10.58 0.89
C LYS A 39 2.69 -9.63 0.47
N ASP A 40 1.92 -10.00 -0.56
CA ASP A 40 0.74 -9.23 -0.98
C ASP A 40 -0.53 -9.67 -0.22
N THR A 41 -0.54 -10.88 0.33
CA THR A 41 -1.58 -11.41 1.23
C THR A 41 -0.93 -11.81 2.55
N ILE A 42 -1.36 -11.18 3.64
CA ILE A 42 -0.72 -11.25 4.95
C ILE A 42 -1.72 -11.86 5.92
N TYR A 43 -1.35 -12.95 6.58
CA TYR A 43 -2.20 -13.60 7.58
C TYR A 43 -1.93 -13.02 8.97
N ALA A 44 -2.93 -13.10 9.84
CA ALA A 44 -2.78 -12.69 11.21
C ALA A 44 -1.84 -13.68 11.95
N GLU A 45 -1.02 -13.15 12.83
CA GLU A 45 -0.18 -13.88 13.76
C GLU A 45 -0.54 -13.44 15.19
N LEU A 46 -0.52 -14.37 16.15
CA LEU A 46 -0.62 -14.00 17.57
C LEU A 46 0.64 -13.25 17.97
N TYR A 47 0.46 -12.09 18.59
CA TYR A 47 1.56 -11.31 19.10
C TYR A 47 1.92 -11.73 20.53
N ASN A 48 3.13 -12.27 20.69
CA ASN A 48 3.66 -12.74 21.97
C ASN A 48 4.78 -11.82 22.53
N GLY A 49 4.87 -10.57 22.05
CA GLY A 49 5.92 -9.62 22.45
C GLY A 49 5.44 -8.58 23.48
N SER A 50 6.35 -7.70 23.90
CA SER A 50 6.09 -6.68 24.94
C SER A 50 6.01 -5.24 24.43
N LYS A 51 6.18 -4.99 23.13
CA LYS A 51 6.06 -3.63 22.56
C LYS A 51 4.64 -3.07 22.80
N PRO A 52 4.51 -1.88 23.42
CA PRO A 52 3.22 -1.34 23.83
C PRO A 52 2.32 -0.90 22.67
N ASN A 53 2.89 -0.71 21.48
CA ASN A 53 2.16 -0.30 20.28
C ASN A 53 1.65 -1.48 19.43
N ARG A 54 1.73 -2.71 19.95
CA ARG A 54 1.24 -3.91 19.28
C ARG A 54 0.15 -4.54 20.13
N MET A 55 -0.95 -4.86 19.48
CA MET A 55 -2.14 -5.49 20.05
C MET A 55 -2.05 -7.01 19.88
N LYS A 56 -3.09 -7.73 20.32
CA LYS A 56 -3.12 -9.21 20.34
C LYS A 56 -2.77 -9.88 19.00
N TYR A 57 -3.18 -9.30 17.88
CA TYR A 57 -2.90 -9.82 16.54
C TYR A 57 -2.05 -8.86 15.73
N VAL A 58 -1.11 -9.40 14.96
CA VAL A 58 -0.22 -8.64 14.09
C VAL A 58 -0.17 -9.24 12.69
N TRP A 59 -0.08 -8.37 11.69
CA TRP A 59 0.13 -8.71 10.29
C TRP A 59 1.49 -8.14 9.89
N ASN A 60 2.52 -8.99 9.85
CA ASN A 60 3.90 -8.59 9.59
C ASN A 60 4.30 -8.84 8.14
N TYR A 61 4.99 -7.87 7.55
CA TYR A 61 5.57 -7.93 6.21
C TYR A 61 6.71 -6.92 6.09
N GLU A 62 7.45 -7.01 5.00
CA GLU A 62 8.46 -6.01 4.63
C GLU A 62 7.87 -5.15 3.51
N THR A 63 8.15 -3.85 3.55
CA THR A 63 7.88 -2.94 2.42
C THR A 63 9.20 -2.39 1.94
N SER A 64 9.42 -2.46 0.63
CA SER A 64 10.60 -1.91 -0.04
C SER A 64 10.21 -0.84 -1.04
N VAL A 65 11.05 0.17 -1.13
CA VAL A 65 10.85 1.35 -1.97
C VAL A 65 12.13 1.64 -2.75
N LYS A 66 11.97 1.90 -4.04
CA LYS A 66 13.05 2.40 -4.90
C LYS A 66 12.53 3.39 -5.93
N THR A 67 13.40 4.28 -6.39
CA THR A 67 13.06 5.16 -7.50
C THR A 67 13.19 4.45 -8.85
N LYS A 68 12.41 4.89 -9.85
CA LYS A 68 12.43 4.31 -11.20
C LYS A 68 13.60 4.79 -12.06
N ASN A 69 13.82 6.10 -12.13
CA ASN A 69 14.72 6.70 -13.14
C ASN A 69 15.33 8.06 -12.75
N LYS A 70 15.10 8.55 -11.52
CA LYS A 70 15.71 9.80 -11.03
C LYS A 70 15.81 9.79 -9.51
N GLU A 71 16.70 10.57 -8.93
CA GLU A 71 16.71 10.71 -7.48
C GLU A 71 15.45 11.42 -6.99
N LEU A 72 14.91 10.95 -5.86
CA LEU A 72 13.69 11.51 -5.26
C LEU A 72 13.86 11.64 -3.75
N GLU A 73 13.62 12.83 -3.20
CA GLU A 73 13.49 13.01 -1.75
C GLU A 73 12.07 12.64 -1.33
N ILE A 74 11.91 11.64 -0.46
CA ILE A 74 10.62 11.31 0.16
C ILE A 74 10.20 12.47 1.07
N VAL A 75 9.01 13.02 0.79
CA VAL A 75 8.42 14.11 1.56
C VAL A 75 7.20 13.66 2.36
N GLU A 76 6.53 12.61 1.92
CA GLU A 76 5.32 12.09 2.57
C GLU A 76 5.15 10.60 2.26
N PHE A 77 4.69 9.80 3.22
CA PHE A 77 4.21 8.44 2.96
C PHE A 77 3.13 8.05 3.97
N GLY A 78 2.29 7.08 3.65
CA GLY A 78 1.18 6.74 4.52
C GLY A 78 0.39 5.52 4.08
N GLY A 79 -0.59 5.17 4.92
CA GLY A 79 -1.47 4.04 4.72
C GLY A 79 -2.91 4.46 4.45
N TYR A 80 -3.60 3.69 3.63
CA TYR A 80 -5.04 3.71 3.50
C TYR A 80 -5.61 2.32 3.74
N ASN A 81 -6.80 2.26 4.29
CA ASN A 81 -7.64 1.07 4.34
C ASN A 81 -8.81 1.25 3.38
N TYR A 82 -9.21 0.18 2.69
CA TYR A 82 -10.45 0.18 1.93
C TYR A 82 -11.58 -0.35 2.81
N ILE A 83 -12.53 0.51 3.18
CA ILE A 83 -13.62 0.23 4.12
C ILE A 83 -14.90 0.81 3.52
N ASN A 84 -16.01 0.05 3.51
CA ASN A 84 -17.31 0.53 3.02
C ASN A 84 -17.28 1.15 1.61
N ASN A 85 -16.48 0.57 0.71
CA ASN A 85 -16.23 1.07 -0.66
C ASN A 85 -15.51 2.43 -0.76
N GLU A 86 -14.87 2.87 0.32
CA GLU A 86 -14.11 4.10 0.38
C GLU A 86 -12.68 3.85 0.87
N TRP A 87 -11.77 4.74 0.47
CA TRP A 87 -10.41 4.74 1.00
C TRP A 87 -10.33 5.67 2.19
N ASP A 88 -10.10 5.10 3.36
CA ASP A 88 -9.91 5.84 4.61
C ASP A 88 -8.42 5.91 4.98
N SER A 89 -7.94 7.10 5.34
CA SER A 89 -6.54 7.30 5.71
C SER A 89 -6.29 6.70 7.08
N ASN A 90 -5.29 5.83 7.20
CA ASN A 90 -5.02 5.13 8.45
C ASN A 90 -3.52 5.02 8.70
N THR A 91 -3.06 5.77 9.69
CA THR A 91 -1.71 5.67 10.23
C THR A 91 -1.76 5.74 11.75
N ILE A 92 -0.71 5.25 12.41
CA ILE A 92 -0.60 5.28 13.88
C ILE A 92 -0.57 6.70 14.47
N PHE A 93 -0.37 7.74 13.65
CA PHE A 93 -0.32 9.13 14.08
C PHE A 93 -1.53 9.96 13.63
N GLY A 94 -2.51 9.37 12.94
CA GLY A 94 -3.65 10.11 12.39
C GLY A 94 -3.26 11.13 11.31
N ARG A 95 -2.04 11.02 10.77
CA ARG A 95 -1.50 11.86 9.69
C ARG A 95 -0.53 11.07 8.81
N PRO A 96 -0.26 11.50 7.57
CA PRO A 96 0.87 10.98 6.81
C PRO A 96 2.19 11.13 7.58
N PHE A 97 3.10 10.21 7.30
CA PHE A 97 4.46 10.23 7.80
C PHE A 97 5.36 11.13 6.94
N ASN A 98 6.44 11.62 7.53
CA ASN A 98 7.35 12.60 6.93
C ASN A 98 8.74 12.00 6.61
N LYS A 99 9.60 12.82 6.01
CA LYS A 99 10.99 12.48 5.64
C LYS A 99 11.81 11.88 6.79
N SER A 100 11.70 12.42 8.00
CA SER A 100 12.47 11.94 9.16
C SER A 100 12.05 10.53 9.56
N GLU A 101 10.74 10.28 9.56
CA GLU A 101 10.17 8.95 9.82
C GLU A 101 10.58 7.96 8.73
N PHE A 102 10.54 8.37 7.46
CA PHE A 102 11.00 7.54 6.35
C PHE A 102 12.48 7.17 6.50
N SER A 103 13.32 8.17 6.79
CA SER A 103 14.77 7.98 6.94
C SER A 103 15.10 6.95 8.02
N LYS A 104 14.37 7.01 9.14
CA LYS A 104 14.53 6.10 10.27
C LYS A 104 14.03 4.69 9.95
N TRP A 105 12.83 4.56 9.38
CA TRP A 105 12.16 3.25 9.23
C TRP A 105 12.72 2.44 8.07
N TYR A 106 13.09 3.12 6.98
CA TYR A 106 13.62 2.49 5.77
C TYR A 106 15.15 2.46 5.72
N SER A 107 15.82 2.98 6.76
CA SER A 107 17.28 3.19 6.79
C SER A 107 17.80 3.94 5.56
N CYS A 108 17.03 4.94 5.12
CA CYS A 108 17.33 5.77 3.96
C CYS A 108 17.87 7.12 4.43
N GLU A 109 19.19 7.29 4.42
CA GLU A 109 19.80 8.53 4.89
C GLU A 109 19.25 9.74 4.14
N ASN A 110 18.86 10.79 4.88
CA ASN A 110 18.23 12.00 4.35
C ASN A 110 16.93 11.78 3.55
N GLY A 111 16.37 10.57 3.56
CA GLY A 111 15.16 10.21 2.82
C GLY A 111 15.29 10.34 1.30
N ILE A 112 16.49 10.21 0.76
CA ILE A 112 16.76 10.34 -0.68
C ILE A 112 16.82 8.95 -1.31
N LEU A 113 15.88 8.67 -2.21
CA LEU A 113 15.92 7.47 -3.04
C LEU A 113 16.96 7.64 -4.15
N LYS A 114 18.12 7.00 -4.00
CA LYS A 114 19.16 6.97 -5.04
C LYS A 114 18.83 5.97 -6.15
N LEU A 115 19.34 6.24 -7.34
CA LEU A 115 19.23 5.33 -8.48
C LEU A 115 19.92 4.00 -8.19
N GLY A 116 19.24 2.89 -8.50
CA GLY A 116 19.77 1.53 -8.29
C GLY A 116 19.70 1.01 -6.86
N GLU A 117 19.40 1.86 -5.87
CA GLU A 117 19.26 1.46 -4.47
C GLU A 117 17.82 1.08 -4.12
N THR A 118 17.66 0.26 -3.08
CA THR A 118 16.36 -0.15 -2.54
C THR A 118 16.41 0.00 -1.02
N TYR A 119 15.39 0.63 -0.46
CA TYR A 119 15.28 0.88 0.96
C TYR A 119 14.08 0.12 1.51
N SER A 120 14.22 -0.53 2.66
CA SER A 120 13.21 -1.43 3.20
C SER A 120 12.90 -1.13 4.67
N ASP A 121 11.62 -1.06 5.01
CA ASP A 121 11.16 -1.28 6.37
C ASP A 121 10.92 -2.78 6.57
N LYS A 122 11.89 -3.43 7.23
CA LYS A 122 11.87 -4.88 7.53
C LYS A 122 10.84 -5.25 8.60
N ASN A 123 10.29 -4.26 9.29
CA ASN A 123 9.36 -4.45 10.40
C ASN A 123 8.05 -3.72 10.14
N ASN A 124 7.55 -3.70 8.91
CA ASN A 124 6.23 -3.13 8.65
C ASN A 124 5.15 -4.04 9.27
N TRP A 125 4.16 -3.42 9.92
CA TRP A 125 3.08 -4.16 10.58
C TRP A 125 1.77 -3.41 10.57
N THR A 126 0.70 -4.17 10.69
CA THR A 126 -0.61 -3.71 11.15
C THR A 126 -1.01 -4.54 12.35
N THR A 127 -1.79 -3.99 13.29
CA THR A 127 -2.17 -4.69 14.52
C THR A 127 -3.61 -4.42 14.92
N SER A 128 -4.24 -5.35 15.64
CA SER A 128 -5.58 -5.22 16.20
C SER A 128 -5.78 -6.17 17.40
N ASP A 129 -6.71 -5.85 18.30
CA ASP A 129 -7.13 -6.78 19.36
C ASP A 129 -8.05 -7.88 18.86
N TYR A 130 -8.59 -7.73 17.65
CA TYR A 130 -9.56 -8.65 17.06
C TYR A 130 -9.14 -9.03 15.64
N ILE A 131 -9.46 -10.27 15.26
CA ILE A 131 -9.47 -10.70 13.85
C ILE A 131 -10.91 -10.59 13.36
N TYR A 132 -11.14 -9.72 12.38
CA TYR A 132 -12.44 -9.57 11.72
C TYR A 132 -12.44 -10.45 10.47
N GLY A 133 -13.57 -11.11 10.18
CA GLY A 133 -13.71 -12.09 9.10
C GLY A 133 -13.27 -11.63 7.69
N ASP A 134 -13.02 -12.65 6.87
CA ASP A 134 -12.49 -12.69 5.51
C ASP A 134 -11.21 -11.90 5.26
N THR A 135 -11.28 -10.68 4.71
CA THR A 135 -10.08 -9.93 4.31
C THR A 135 -10.30 -8.42 4.33
N LYS A 136 -9.21 -7.68 4.53
CA LYS A 136 -9.16 -6.21 4.45
C LYS A 136 -8.11 -5.78 3.44
N THR A 137 -8.48 -4.93 2.49
CA THR A 137 -7.50 -4.34 1.56
C THR A 137 -6.90 -3.08 2.16
N GLY A 138 -5.58 -2.98 2.13
CA GLY A 138 -4.83 -1.78 2.47
C GLY A 138 -3.96 -1.31 1.31
N LEU A 139 -3.45 -0.10 1.42
CA LEU A 139 -2.53 0.51 0.46
C LEU A 139 -1.48 1.31 1.20
N TRP A 140 -0.21 1.07 0.89
CA TRP A 140 0.88 1.99 1.21
C TRP A 140 1.16 2.89 0.02
N TYR A 141 1.37 4.18 0.28
CA TYR A 141 1.81 5.15 -0.71
C TYR A 141 3.03 5.94 -0.22
N PHE A 142 3.81 6.43 -1.17
CA PHE A 142 5.00 7.26 -0.97
C PHE A 142 5.00 8.37 -2.00
N ILE A 143 5.26 9.60 -1.55
CA ILE A 143 5.41 10.77 -2.39
C ILE A 143 6.84 11.27 -2.22
N GLY A 144 7.55 11.35 -3.34
CA GLY A 144 8.87 11.95 -3.42
C GLY A 144 8.84 13.18 -4.33
N LYS A 145 9.81 14.09 -4.16
CA LYS A 145 10.05 15.21 -5.07
C LYS A 145 11.42 15.10 -5.73
N ASP A 146 11.52 15.51 -6.99
CA ASP A 146 12.82 15.69 -7.65
C ASP A 146 13.45 17.05 -7.30
N SER A 147 14.62 17.34 -7.88
CA SER A 147 15.36 18.60 -7.68
C SER A 147 14.60 19.84 -8.17
N ASN A 148 13.65 19.69 -9.08
CA ASN A 148 12.80 20.78 -9.56
C ASN A 148 11.54 20.96 -8.69
N GLY A 149 11.37 20.12 -7.66
CA GLY A 149 10.19 20.12 -6.79
C GLY A 149 8.98 19.38 -7.37
N GLN A 150 9.10 18.75 -8.54
CA GLN A 150 8.01 17.96 -9.11
C GLN A 150 7.81 16.71 -8.26
N LYS A 151 6.54 16.43 -7.92
CA LYS A 151 6.17 15.29 -7.07
C LYS A 151 5.83 14.06 -7.89
N TYR A 152 6.24 12.90 -7.37
CA TYR A 152 6.00 11.58 -7.93
C TYR A 152 5.51 10.64 -6.84
N ILE A 153 4.68 9.68 -7.24
CA ILE A 153 4.10 8.68 -6.34
C ILE A 153 4.63 7.27 -6.62
N GLY A 154 4.63 6.45 -5.57
CA GLY A 154 4.64 5.01 -5.65
C GLY A 154 3.64 4.46 -4.65
N TYR A 155 3.00 3.35 -4.97
CA TYR A 155 2.07 2.69 -4.05
C TYR A 155 1.98 1.20 -4.33
N LYS A 156 1.57 0.45 -3.31
CA LYS A 156 1.29 -0.99 -3.43
C LYS A 156 0.18 -1.38 -2.47
N LYS A 157 -0.85 -2.04 -3.01
CA LYS A 157 -1.94 -2.64 -2.25
C LYS A 157 -1.49 -3.94 -1.60
N PHE A 158 -2.13 -4.28 -0.49
CA PHE A 158 -1.96 -5.54 0.21
C PHE A 158 -3.31 -5.98 0.79
N VAL A 159 -3.42 -7.27 1.13
CA VAL A 159 -4.60 -7.87 1.73
C VAL A 159 -4.22 -8.42 3.10
N LEU A 160 -4.90 -7.97 4.14
CA LEU A 160 -4.82 -8.53 5.48
C LEU A 160 -5.91 -9.58 5.63
N VAL A 161 -5.55 -10.80 5.99
CA VAL A 161 -6.50 -11.91 6.16
C VAL A 161 -6.97 -11.95 7.60
N GLY A 162 -8.29 -12.05 7.78
CA GLY A 162 -9.01 -12.11 9.04
C GLY A 162 -8.91 -13.41 9.83
N ARG A 163 -7.87 -14.22 9.60
CA ARG A 163 -7.65 -15.49 10.30
C ARG A 163 -6.17 -15.73 10.55
N LEU A 164 -5.90 -16.58 11.53
CA LEU A 164 -4.56 -17.06 11.79
C LEU A 164 -4.04 -17.84 10.59
N ARG A 165 -2.73 -17.79 10.37
CA ARG A 165 -2.08 -18.64 9.37
C ARG A 165 -2.27 -20.11 9.77
N ASP A 166 -2.92 -20.90 8.91
CA ASP A 166 -2.96 -22.35 9.06
C ASP A 166 -1.51 -22.89 9.05
N LYS A 167 -1.19 -23.75 10.02
CA LYS A 167 0.14 -24.37 10.14
C LYS A 167 0.31 -25.52 9.15
#